data_AF-A0A1Q1NII7-F1
#
_entry.id   AF-A0A1Q1NII7-F1
#
_cell.length_a   1.000
_cell.length_b   1.000
_cell.length_c   1.000
_cell.angle_alpha   90.00
_cell.angle_beta   90.00
_cell.angle_gamma   90.00
#
_symmetry.space_group_name_H-M   'P 1'
#
loop_
_entity.id
_entity.type
_entity.pdbx_description
1 polymer ?
#
loop_
_entity_poly.entity_id
_entity_poly.type
_entity_poly.pdbx_seq_one_letter_code
_entity_poly.pdbx_strand_id
1 'polypeptide(L)'
;MAKDSGFDQAVLVQVMPTSLASFLEFFILCWCGEEIQHGFQQVHTSIYDTNWYEAPLREKKSMTIVLEFSKNTIQLTGFTVFKADLKTFVESMRQSFSLYTLLQKLV
;
A
#
# COMPACT_ATOMS: atom_id res chain seq x y z
N MET A 1 6.15 45.89 -9.37
CA MET A 1 6.30 44.57 -8.71
C MET A 1 5.10 44.31 -7.80
N ALA A 2 3.89 44.20 -8.37
CA ALA A 2 2.64 43.97 -7.62
C ALA A 2 1.60 43.30 -8.52
N LYS A 3 2.02 42.30 -9.29
CA LYS A 3 1.16 41.61 -10.26
C LYS A 3 1.55 40.14 -10.26
N ASP A 4 1.09 39.42 -9.24
CA ASP A 4 0.90 37.95 -9.23
C ASP A 4 0.13 37.45 -7.99
N SER A 5 -0.17 38.31 -7.00
CA SER A 5 -0.90 37.91 -5.77
C SER A 5 -2.28 37.27 -6.02
N GLY A 6 -2.95 37.54 -7.14
CA GLY A 6 -4.21 36.89 -7.52
C GLY A 6 -4.03 35.54 -8.25
N PHE A 7 -2.92 35.37 -8.97
CA PHE A 7 -2.56 34.10 -9.63
C PHE A 7 -2.09 33.09 -8.59
N ASP A 8 -1.24 33.50 -7.65
CA ASP A 8 -0.82 32.67 -6.52
C ASP A 8 -2.02 32.22 -5.67
N GLN A 9 -2.98 33.11 -5.39
CA GLN A 9 -4.16 32.76 -4.58
C GLN A 9 -5.08 31.75 -5.28
N ALA A 10 -5.29 31.88 -6.59
CA ALA A 10 -6.09 30.92 -7.36
C ALA A 10 -5.40 29.56 -7.49
N VAL A 11 -4.08 29.56 -7.69
CA VAL A 11 -3.27 28.34 -7.75
C VAL A 11 -3.24 27.66 -6.37
N LEU A 12 -3.06 28.39 -5.28
CA LEU A 12 -3.08 27.84 -3.92
C LEU A 12 -4.42 27.16 -3.60
N VAL A 13 -5.55 27.77 -4.00
CA VAL A 13 -6.89 27.20 -3.81
C VAL A 13 -7.09 25.89 -4.60
N GLN A 14 -6.45 25.72 -5.75
CA GLN A 14 -6.54 24.50 -6.56
C GLN A 14 -5.52 23.41 -6.17
N VAL A 15 -4.31 23.80 -5.76
CA VAL A 15 -3.21 22.87 -5.44
C VAL A 15 -3.39 22.19 -4.08
N MET A 16 -3.92 22.92 -3.08
CA MET A 16 -4.19 22.37 -1.75
C MET A 16 -5.14 21.14 -1.78
N PRO A 17 -6.32 21.20 -2.43
CA PRO A 17 -7.22 20.04 -2.46
C PRO A 17 -6.70 18.90 -3.35
N THR A 18 -6.01 19.20 -4.46
CA THR A 18 -5.50 18.15 -5.36
C THR A 18 -4.37 17.35 -4.73
N SER A 19 -3.43 18.01 -4.04
CA SER A 19 -2.36 17.32 -3.30
C SER A 19 -2.93 16.41 -2.21
N LEU A 20 -3.89 16.90 -1.42
CA LEU A 20 -4.55 16.09 -0.40
C LEU A 20 -5.28 14.88 -1.01
N ALA A 21 -5.98 15.06 -2.13
CA ALA A 21 -6.66 13.98 -2.83
C ALA A 21 -5.66 12.89 -3.29
N SER A 22 -4.54 13.26 -3.90
CA SER A 22 -3.51 12.30 -4.32
C SER A 22 -2.89 11.53 -3.15
N PHE A 23 -2.69 12.18 -1.99
CA PHE A 23 -2.22 11.49 -0.78
C PHE A 23 -3.25 10.49 -0.25
N LEU A 24 -4.54 10.85 -0.27
CA LEU A 24 -5.62 9.96 0.14
C LEU A 24 -5.75 8.77 -0.81
N GLU A 25 -5.69 8.99 -2.12
CA GLU A 25 -5.69 7.93 -3.13
C GLU A 25 -4.53 6.96 -2.89
N PHE A 26 -3.33 7.48 -2.68
CA PHE A 26 -2.16 6.65 -2.38
C PHE A 26 -2.32 5.85 -1.08
N PHE A 27 -2.87 6.48 -0.03
CA PHE A 27 -3.17 5.80 1.24
C PHE A 27 -4.19 4.67 1.07
N ILE A 28 -5.28 4.89 0.35
CA ILE A 28 -6.32 3.89 0.08
C ILE A 28 -5.75 2.71 -0.70
N LEU A 29 -4.88 2.96 -1.69
CA LEU A 29 -4.20 1.90 -2.45
C LEU A 29 -3.30 1.04 -1.57
N CYS A 30 -2.48 1.65 -0.71
CA CYS A 30 -1.63 0.93 0.24
C CYS A 30 -2.45 0.15 1.28
N TRP A 31 -3.56 0.72 1.76
CA TRP A 31 -4.47 0.04 2.67
C TRP A 31 -5.11 -1.20 2.04
N CYS A 32 -5.57 -1.07 0.80
CA CYS A 32 -6.16 -2.19 0.05
C CYS A 32 -5.14 -3.33 -0.15
N GLY A 33 -3.88 -3.00 -0.46
CA GLY A 33 -2.80 -3.98 -0.59
C GLY A 33 -2.53 -4.73 0.71
N GLU A 34 -2.49 -4.03 1.84
CA GLU A 34 -2.30 -4.63 3.16
C GLU A 34 -3.46 -5.56 3.55
N GLU A 35 -4.70 -5.13 3.33
CA GLU A 35 -5.88 -5.93 3.68
C GLU A 35 -5.98 -7.20 2.84
N ILE A 36 -5.65 -7.13 1.54
CA ILE A 36 -5.57 -8.30 0.67
C ILE A 36 -4.51 -9.27 1.20
N GLN A 37 -3.31 -8.78 1.51
CA GLN A 37 -2.21 -9.59 2.06
C GLN A 37 -2.61 -10.27 3.38
N HIS A 38 -3.26 -9.51 4.27
CA HIS A 38 -3.76 -10.02 5.54
C HIS A 38 -4.84 -11.10 5.37
N GLY A 39 -5.77 -10.91 4.42
CA GLY A 39 -6.79 -11.90 4.08
C GLY A 39 -6.18 -13.21 3.58
N PHE A 40 -5.17 -13.15 2.70
CA PHE A 40 -4.44 -14.34 2.24
C PHE A 40 -3.75 -15.09 3.38
N GLN A 41 -3.13 -14.36 4.31
CA GLN A 41 -2.47 -14.94 5.47
C GLN A 41 -3.47 -15.60 6.44
N GLN A 42 -4.65 -15.00 6.64
CA GLN A 42 -5.71 -15.62 7.43
C GLN A 42 -6.22 -16.92 6.80
N VAL A 43 -6.48 -16.92 5.49
CA VAL A 43 -6.90 -18.13 4.76
C VAL A 43 -5.85 -19.22 4.88
N HIS A 44 -4.57 -18.89 4.69
CA HIS A 44 -3.47 -19.82 4.88
C HIS A 44 -3.51 -20.44 6.28
N THR A 45 -3.53 -19.60 7.32
CA THR A 45 -3.55 -20.05 8.72
C THR A 45 -4.76 -20.94 9.02
N SER A 46 -5.95 -20.55 8.55
CA SER A 46 -7.18 -21.33 8.75
C SER A 46 -7.14 -22.70 8.08
N ILE A 47 -6.53 -22.83 6.90
CA ILE A 47 -6.36 -24.14 6.24
C ILE A 47 -5.32 -24.98 6.98
N TYR A 48 -4.25 -24.37 7.48
CA TYR A 48 -3.24 -25.06 8.28
C TYR A 48 -3.79 -25.60 9.61
N ASP A 49 -4.71 -24.87 10.25
CA ASP A 49 -5.38 -25.31 11.48
C ASP A 49 -6.41 -26.44 11.26
N THR A 50 -6.72 -26.76 10.01
CA THR A 50 -7.58 -27.89 9.65
C THR A 50 -6.77 -29.18 9.54
N ASN A 51 -7.35 -30.35 9.83
CA ASN A 51 -6.73 -31.68 9.60
C ASN A 51 -6.59 -32.04 8.11
N TRP A 52 -6.06 -31.14 7.28
CA TRP A 52 -5.94 -31.29 5.83
C TRP A 52 -5.09 -32.50 5.40
N TYR A 53 -4.22 -32.98 6.28
CA TYR A 53 -3.40 -34.17 6.05
C TYR A 53 -4.22 -35.47 6.00
N GLU A 54 -5.34 -35.52 6.72
CA GLU A 54 -6.26 -36.66 6.83
C GLU A 54 -7.36 -36.63 5.75
N ALA A 55 -7.47 -35.53 5.00
CA ALA A 55 -8.47 -35.36 3.95
C ALA A 55 -8.23 -36.30 2.75
N PRO A 56 -9.31 -36.70 2.04
CA PRO A 56 -9.18 -37.52 0.84
C PRO A 56 -8.33 -36.84 -0.25
N LEU A 57 -7.64 -37.65 -1.07
CA LEU A 57 -6.66 -37.20 -2.08
C LEU A 57 -7.14 -36.03 -2.96
N ARG A 58 -8.43 -36.00 -3.31
CA ARG A 58 -9.02 -34.94 -4.12
C ARG A 58 -9.05 -33.59 -3.39
N GLU A 59 -9.46 -33.60 -2.12
CA GLU A 59 -9.54 -32.39 -1.28
C GLU A 59 -8.15 -31.93 -0.86
N LYS A 60 -7.27 -32.87 -0.49
CA LYS A 60 -5.87 -32.59 -0.19
C LYS A 60 -5.16 -31.87 -1.33
N LYS A 61 -5.38 -32.31 -2.58
CA LYS A 61 -4.81 -31.64 -3.77
C LYS A 61 -5.35 -30.22 -3.93
N SER A 62 -6.65 -30.01 -3.74
CA SER A 62 -7.26 -28.68 -3.80
C SER A 62 -6.72 -27.76 -2.70
N MET A 63 -6.67 -28.24 -1.45
CA MET A 63 -6.14 -27.47 -0.31
C MET A 63 -4.67 -27.11 -0.51
N THR A 64 -3.85 -28.02 -1.05
CA THR A 64 -2.43 -27.75 -1.33
C THR A 64 -2.26 -26.63 -2.37
N ILE A 65 -3.11 -26.59 -3.39
CA ILE A 65 -3.11 -25.50 -4.39
C ILE A 65 -3.45 -24.17 -3.74
N VAL A 66 -4.48 -24.14 -2.88
CA VAL A 66 -4.87 -22.92 -2.16
C VAL A 66 -3.78 -22.48 -1.18
N LEU A 67 -3.14 -23.43 -0.49
CA LEU A 67 -1.99 -23.17 0.40
C LEU A 67 -0.84 -22.48 -0.33
N GLU A 68 -0.44 -23.02 -1.49
CA GLU A 68 0.65 -22.45 -2.28
C GLU A 68 0.26 -21.09 -2.87
N PHE A 69 -1.01 -20.92 -3.24
CA PHE A 69 -1.54 -19.64 -3.68
C PHE A 69 -1.53 -18.59 -2.58
N SER A 70 -1.97 -18.93 -1.36
CA SER A 70 -1.94 -18.01 -0.22
C SER A 70 -0.53 -17.72 0.28
N LYS A 71 0.42 -18.64 0.10
CA LYS A 71 1.85 -18.42 0.39
C LYS A 71 2.47 -17.41 -0.58
N ASN A 72 2.12 -17.49 -1.86
CA ASN A 72 2.43 -16.45 -2.85
C ASN A 72 1.41 -15.32 -2.72
N THR A 73 1.49 -14.60 -1.60
CA THR A 73 0.69 -13.40 -1.40
C THR A 73 0.79 -12.53 -2.64
N ILE A 74 -0.36 -12.19 -3.24
CA ILE A 74 -0.41 -11.26 -4.36
C ILE A 74 0.02 -9.90 -3.80
N GLN A 75 1.32 -9.64 -3.86
CA GLN A 75 1.85 -8.34 -3.50
C GLN A 75 1.48 -7.40 -4.63
N LEU A 76 0.55 -6.49 -4.38
CA LEU A 76 0.26 -5.38 -5.29
C LEU A 76 1.55 -4.58 -5.44
N THR A 77 2.28 -4.89 -6.51
CA THR A 77 3.60 -4.33 -6.77
C THR A 77 3.45 -3.22 -7.80
N GLY A 78 3.54 -1.98 -7.35
CA GLY A 78 3.63 -0.82 -8.23
C GLY A 78 5.03 -0.71 -8.81
N PHE A 79 5.14 -0.65 -10.15
CA PHE A 79 6.41 -0.40 -10.84
C PHE A 79 7.53 -1.42 -10.48
N THR A 80 7.18 -2.66 -10.12
CA THR A 80 8.11 -3.75 -9.73
C THR A 80 8.92 -3.50 -8.43
N VAL A 81 9.01 -2.27 -7.93
CA VAL A 81 9.83 -1.89 -6.76
C VAL A 81 8.98 -1.56 -5.53
N PHE A 82 7.75 -1.06 -5.71
CA PHE A 82 6.91 -0.63 -4.59
C PHE A 82 5.93 -1.72 -4.19
N LYS A 83 6.15 -2.33 -3.02
CA LYS A 83 5.12 -3.15 -2.38
C LYS A 83 4.08 -2.23 -1.77
N ALA A 84 2.82 -2.36 -2.19
CA ALA A 84 1.69 -1.65 -1.60
C ALA A 84 1.39 -2.22 -0.20
N ASP A 85 2.14 -1.74 0.79
CA ASP A 85 2.00 -2.01 2.22
C ASP A 85 1.99 -0.65 2.94
N LEU A 86 1.26 -0.57 4.05
CA LEU A 86 1.20 0.60 4.92
C LEU A 86 2.60 1.01 5.43
N LYS A 87 3.52 0.06 5.62
CA LYS A 87 4.92 0.35 5.98
C LYS A 87 5.62 1.18 4.91
N THR A 88 5.48 0.80 3.65
CA THR A 88 6.07 1.53 2.51
C THR A 88 5.51 2.95 2.41
N PHE A 89 4.21 3.13 2.71
CA PHE A 89 3.59 4.46 2.78
C PHE A 89 4.24 5.34 3.85
N VAL A 90 4.41 4.82 5.07
CA VAL A 90 5.04 5.55 6.17
C VAL A 90 6.51 5.87 5.85
N GLU A 91 7.24 4.95 5.23
CA GLU A 91 8.61 5.18 4.79
C GLU A 91 8.69 6.30 3.74
N SER A 92 7.79 6.31 2.76
CA SER A 92 7.69 7.38 1.76
C SER A 92 7.41 8.74 2.41
N MET A 93 6.51 8.81 3.39
CA MET A 93 6.27 10.04 4.16
C MET A 93 7.52 10.48 4.93
N ARG A 94 8.22 9.55 5.62
CA ARG A 94 9.45 9.88 6.36
C ARG A 94 10.53 10.42 5.44
N GLN A 95 10.71 9.84 4.26
CA GLN A 95 11.67 10.34 3.26
C GLN A 95 11.30 11.76 2.82
N SER A 96 10.02 12.01 2.57
CA SER A 96 9.52 13.34 2.19
C SER A 96 9.81 14.39 3.26
N PHE A 97 9.52 14.10 4.54
CA PHE A 97 9.83 14.99 5.66
C PHE A 97 11.34 15.19 5.89
N SER A 98 12.13 14.13 5.70
CA SER A 98 13.59 14.21 5.81
C SER A 98 14.16 15.18 4.76
N LEU A 99 13.75 15.02 3.50
CA LEU A 99 14.14 15.93 2.42
C LEU A 99 13.70 17.37 2.69
N TYR A 100 12.47 17.57 3.16
CA TYR A 100 11.98 18.89 3.55
C TYR A 100 12.87 19.54 4.63
N THR A 101 13.20 18.79 5.67
CA THR A 101 14.04 19.29 6.78
C THR A 101 15.45 19.63 6.31
N LEU A 102 16.02 18.83 5.40
CA LEU A 102 17.33 19.11 4.81
C LEU A 102 17.31 20.40 3.99
N LEU A 103 16.28 20.59 3.16
CA LEU A 103 16.11 21.82 2.38
C LEU A 103 15.93 23.04 3.27
N GLN A 104 15.12 22.94 4.32
CA GLN A 104 14.92 24.03 5.29
C GLN A 104 16.19 24.43 6.03
N LYS A 105 17.15 23.51 6.21
CA LYS A 105 18.44 23.82 6.84
C LYS A 105 19.47 24.43 5.88
N LEU A 106 19.28 24.23 4.57
CA LEU A 106 20.18 24.71 3.51
C LEU A 106 19.77 26.07 2.96
N VAL A 107 18.47 26.41 3.05
CA VAL A 107 17.90 27.73 2.75
C VAL A 107 17.99 28.62 3.97
#